data_AF-A0A2W4MT38-F1
#
_entry.id   AF-A0A2W4MT38-F1
#
_cell.length_a   1.000
_cell.length_b   1.000
_cell.length_c   1.000
_cell.angle_alpha   90.00
_cell.angle_beta   90.00
_cell.angle_gamma   90.00
#
_symmetry.space_group_name_H-M   'P 1'
#
loop_
_entity.id
_entity.type
_entity.pdbx_description
1 polymer ?
#
loop_
_entity_poly.entity_id
_entity_poly.type
_entity_poly.pdbx_seq_one_letter_code
_entity_poly.pdbx_strand_id
1 'polypeptide(L)'
;MKWLRFLLVFVAASFALEFIPGLRNDLLLFASCCLGLVPLAGYLGQATEELSIHTGPRVGGLLNATLGNAAELIISIVALRAGQYELVKASIAGSILGNLLLILGFSLLLGGLRHGIQRFDRQQAGVSASMMTLAVIGLLIPTLFEVMREVQLGQLDIFNTAVEDPALNRLSLGVAGVLMLLYVLSLIFSFRQPERGLGTPVGVDDPGFDEEAHKAKWSVPVAVGVLAISTLAIVFLSEFLVGAVEPTTEALGLNAFFVGIIVIPLVGNVAEHIVGVQMALKNKMDLSMTISLGSSMQVALFVAPLLVFISLLFGRELTLFFSLLEIAALGLAVLIATLISVDGESNWLEGAQLLAVYVIVALGFYYLVAGIPGVAALGQLPA
;
A
#
# COMPACT_ATOMS: atom_id res chain seq x y z
N MET A 1 9.93 -13.51 11.90
CA MET A 1 8.99 -14.53 11.37
C MET A 1 8.44 -15.51 12.39
N LYS A 2 9.20 -16.06 13.37
CA LYS A 2 8.64 -17.08 14.30
C LYS A 2 7.39 -16.63 15.07
N TRP A 3 7.31 -15.35 15.44
CA TRP A 3 6.16 -14.81 16.16
C TRP A 3 4.88 -14.65 15.31
N LEU A 4 5.02 -14.44 13.99
CA LEU A 4 3.89 -14.37 13.05
C LEU A 4 3.09 -15.68 13.05
N ARG A 5 3.74 -16.82 13.34
CA ARG A 5 3.05 -18.12 13.44
C ARG A 5 1.97 -18.14 14.52
N PHE A 6 2.15 -17.38 15.61
CA PHE A 6 1.13 -17.29 16.65
C PHE A 6 -0.11 -16.57 16.14
N LEU A 7 0.02 -15.64 15.18
CA LEU A 7 -1.11 -14.94 14.60
C LEU A 7 -1.95 -15.82 13.66
N LEU A 8 -1.45 -16.98 13.21
CA LEU A 8 -2.24 -17.92 12.42
C LEU A 8 -3.48 -18.44 13.17
N VAL A 9 -3.48 -18.37 14.52
CA VAL A 9 -4.67 -18.70 15.31
C VAL A 9 -5.86 -17.79 14.94
N PHE A 10 -5.59 -16.55 14.53
CA PHE A 10 -6.63 -15.61 14.12
C PHE A 10 -7.25 -15.96 12.77
N VAL A 11 -6.55 -16.72 11.91
CA VAL A 11 -7.18 -17.29 10.70
C VAL A 11 -8.30 -18.23 11.11
N ALA A 12 -8.01 -19.22 11.97
CA ALA A 12 -9.03 -20.13 12.48
C ALA A 12 -10.13 -19.40 13.26
N ALA A 13 -9.78 -18.37 14.04
CA ALA A 13 -10.74 -17.55 14.76
C ALA A 13 -11.69 -16.80 13.81
N SER A 14 -11.20 -16.22 12.70
CA SER A 14 -12.04 -15.56 11.71
C SER A 14 -13.06 -16.52 11.09
N PHE A 15 -12.64 -17.73 10.72
CA PHE A 15 -13.56 -18.75 10.22
C PHE A 15 -14.61 -19.16 11.28
N ALA A 16 -14.19 -19.29 12.54
CA ALA A 16 -15.11 -19.61 13.63
C ALA A 16 -16.13 -18.49 13.87
N LEU A 17 -15.69 -17.23 13.86
CA LEU A 17 -16.56 -16.05 14.04
C LEU A 17 -17.54 -15.86 12.89
N GLU A 18 -17.15 -16.20 11.66
CA GLU A 18 -18.04 -16.09 10.49
C GLU A 18 -19.08 -17.22 10.44
N PHE A 19 -18.65 -18.48 10.67
CA PHE A 19 -19.49 -19.64 10.38
C PHE A 19 -20.19 -20.26 11.58
N ILE A 20 -19.78 -20.00 12.82
CA ILE A 20 -20.43 -20.57 14.02
C ILE A 20 -21.54 -19.61 14.49
N PRO A 21 -22.82 -19.99 14.35
CA PRO A 21 -23.92 -19.15 14.81
C PRO A 21 -23.82 -18.92 16.33
N GLY A 22 -23.88 -17.65 16.76
CA GLY A 22 -23.78 -17.25 18.17
C GLY A 22 -22.41 -16.75 18.62
N LEU A 23 -21.35 -16.97 17.84
CA LEU A 23 -20.03 -16.36 18.09
C LEU A 23 -19.79 -15.07 17.30
N ARG A 24 -20.61 -14.81 16.27
CA ARG A 24 -20.42 -13.66 15.38
C ARG A 24 -20.46 -12.33 16.14
N ASN A 25 -19.36 -11.59 16.00
CA ASN A 25 -19.20 -10.22 16.46
C ASN A 25 -18.33 -9.51 15.43
N ASP A 26 -18.87 -8.53 14.72
CA ASP A 26 -18.20 -7.96 13.54
C ASP A 26 -16.90 -7.22 13.90
N LEU A 27 -16.81 -6.59 15.08
CA LEU A 27 -15.57 -5.98 15.57
C LEU A 27 -14.48 -7.04 15.82
N LEU A 28 -14.84 -8.16 16.47
CA LEU A 28 -13.89 -9.26 16.70
C LEU A 28 -13.51 -9.96 15.40
N LEU A 29 -14.46 -10.12 14.47
CA LEU A 29 -14.22 -10.67 13.15
C LEU A 29 -13.27 -9.79 12.34
N PHE A 30 -13.51 -8.48 12.34
CA PHE A 30 -12.64 -7.50 11.71
C PHE A 30 -11.23 -7.58 12.29
N ALA A 31 -11.11 -7.51 13.62
CA ALA A 31 -9.82 -7.59 14.30
C ALA A 31 -9.10 -8.93 14.04
N SER A 32 -9.81 -10.07 14.05
CA SER A 32 -9.23 -11.37 13.77
C SER A 32 -8.81 -11.49 12.30
N CYS A 33 -9.57 -10.92 11.36
CA CYS A 33 -9.18 -10.88 9.95
C CYS A 33 -7.92 -10.04 9.76
N CYS A 34 -7.85 -8.83 10.34
CA CYS A 34 -6.66 -8.00 10.31
C CYS A 34 -5.43 -8.76 10.83
N LEU A 35 -5.54 -9.36 12.02
CA LEU A 35 -4.43 -10.11 12.64
C LEU A 35 -4.07 -11.40 11.89
N GLY A 36 -5.06 -12.09 11.31
CA GLY A 36 -4.86 -13.31 10.54
C GLY A 36 -4.26 -13.07 9.16
N LEU A 37 -4.52 -11.92 8.55
CA LEU A 37 -3.93 -11.53 7.26
C LEU A 37 -2.43 -11.23 7.38
N VAL A 38 -1.96 -10.69 8.51
CA VAL A 38 -0.54 -10.38 8.76
C VAL A 38 0.39 -11.57 8.46
N PRO A 39 0.24 -12.76 9.09
CA PRO A 39 1.10 -13.89 8.80
C PRO A 39 0.89 -14.44 7.39
N LEU A 40 -0.34 -14.40 6.85
CA LEU A 40 -0.61 -14.91 5.50
C LEU A 40 0.09 -14.08 4.43
N ALA A 41 0.05 -12.75 4.52
CA ALA A 41 0.82 -11.86 3.65
C ALA A 41 2.33 -12.15 3.77
N GLY A 42 2.83 -12.41 4.98
CA GLY A 42 4.22 -12.82 5.20
C GLY A 42 4.60 -14.16 4.57
N TYR A 43 3.69 -15.15 4.58
CA TYR A 43 3.91 -16.43 3.90
C TYR A 43 3.81 -16.32 2.39
N LEU A 44 2.91 -15.48 1.88
CA LEU A 44 2.79 -15.17 0.47
C LEU A 44 4.09 -14.54 -0.05
N GLY A 45 4.60 -13.51 0.63
CA GLY A 45 5.87 -12.85 0.29
C GLY A 45 7.06 -13.82 0.32
N GLN A 46 7.18 -14.65 1.37
CA GLN A 46 8.24 -15.68 1.43
C GLN A 46 8.15 -16.68 0.28
N ALA A 47 6.95 -17.13 -0.08
CA ALA A 47 6.76 -18.05 -1.18
C ALA A 47 7.14 -17.42 -2.52
N THR A 48 6.79 -16.14 -2.72
CA THR A 48 7.21 -15.35 -3.89
C THR A 48 8.73 -15.26 -3.97
N GLU A 49 9.40 -14.91 -2.87
CA GLU A 49 10.86 -14.78 -2.80
C GLU A 49 11.57 -16.11 -3.12
N GLU A 50 11.11 -17.22 -2.52
CA GLU A 50 11.63 -18.56 -2.79
C GLU A 50 11.48 -18.95 -4.27
N LEU A 51 10.33 -18.64 -4.89
CA LEU A 51 10.12 -18.87 -6.33
C LEU A 51 11.01 -17.97 -7.20
N SER A 52 11.24 -16.72 -6.79
CA SER A 52 12.12 -15.80 -7.49
C SER A 52 13.57 -16.28 -7.52
N ILE A 53 14.06 -16.89 -6.43
CA ILE A 53 15.40 -17.49 -6.38
C ILE A 53 15.52 -18.65 -7.38
N HIS A 54 14.50 -19.51 -7.51
CA HIS A 54 14.52 -20.65 -8.44
C HIS A 54 14.41 -20.27 -9.92
N THR A 55 13.79 -19.12 -10.23
CA THR A 55 13.47 -18.71 -11.61
C THR A 55 14.50 -17.77 -12.24
N GLY A 56 15.49 -17.34 -11.46
CA GLY A 56 16.59 -16.48 -11.89
C GLY A 56 16.20 -15.00 -11.98
N PRO A 57 17.18 -14.09 -12.18
CA PRO A 57 16.98 -12.68 -11.84
C PRO A 57 15.87 -11.94 -12.59
N ARG A 58 15.70 -12.24 -13.89
CA ARG A 58 14.69 -11.56 -14.71
C ARG A 58 13.26 -12.01 -14.40
N VAL A 59 13.05 -13.32 -14.32
CA VAL A 59 11.72 -13.90 -14.06
C VAL A 59 11.36 -13.71 -12.59
N GLY A 60 12.32 -13.92 -11.68
CA GLY A 60 12.15 -13.66 -10.26
C GLY A 60 11.87 -12.18 -9.97
N GLY A 61 12.47 -11.28 -10.74
CA GLY A 61 12.15 -9.87 -10.64
C GLY A 61 10.71 -9.54 -11.05
N LEU A 62 10.21 -10.14 -12.14
CA LEU A 62 8.81 -10.00 -12.57
C LEU A 62 7.82 -10.64 -11.59
N LEU A 63 8.16 -11.81 -11.03
CA LEU A 63 7.36 -12.47 -9.99
C LEU A 63 7.25 -11.59 -8.75
N ASN A 64 8.35 -11.01 -8.30
CA ASN A 64 8.32 -10.15 -7.12
C ASN A 64 7.58 -8.82 -7.39
N ALA A 65 7.77 -8.24 -8.58
CA ALA A 65 7.03 -7.05 -9.04
C ALA A 65 5.49 -7.26 -9.03
N THR A 66 5.02 -8.48 -9.31
CA THR A 66 3.59 -8.78 -9.42
C THR A 66 3.00 -9.38 -8.14
N LEU A 67 3.75 -10.26 -7.46
CA LEU A 67 3.29 -10.98 -6.29
C LEU A 67 3.75 -10.37 -4.96
N GLY A 68 4.68 -9.41 -4.96
CA GLY A 68 5.10 -8.69 -3.75
C GLY A 68 3.92 -7.98 -3.07
N ASN A 69 3.12 -7.27 -3.88
CA ASN A 69 1.89 -6.62 -3.44
C ASN A 69 0.62 -7.47 -3.62
N ALA A 70 0.75 -8.80 -3.73
CA ALA A 70 -0.41 -9.64 -4.03
C ALA A 70 -1.46 -9.61 -2.90
N ALA A 71 -1.06 -9.51 -1.63
CA ALA A 71 -2.02 -9.42 -0.53
C ALA A 71 -2.90 -8.16 -0.66
N GLU A 72 -2.27 -7.00 -0.90
CA GLU A 72 -2.97 -5.73 -1.13
C GLU A 72 -3.87 -5.79 -2.37
N LEU A 73 -3.37 -6.35 -3.48
CA LEU A 73 -4.15 -6.53 -4.71
C LEU A 73 -5.37 -7.43 -4.48
N ILE A 74 -5.23 -8.54 -3.76
CA ILE A 74 -6.35 -9.46 -3.45
C ILE A 74 -7.39 -8.74 -2.60
N ILE A 75 -6.99 -8.07 -1.53
CA ILE A 75 -7.90 -7.32 -0.64
C ILE A 75 -8.66 -6.26 -1.47
N SER A 76 -7.95 -5.54 -2.33
CA SER A 76 -8.52 -4.50 -3.19
C SER A 76 -9.49 -5.05 -4.22
N ILE A 77 -9.17 -6.18 -4.87
CA ILE A 77 -10.08 -6.84 -5.83
C ILE A 77 -11.36 -7.32 -5.13
N VAL A 78 -11.24 -7.90 -3.93
CA VAL A 78 -12.41 -8.33 -3.15
C VAL A 78 -13.27 -7.14 -2.76
N ALA A 79 -12.66 -6.03 -2.32
CA ALA A 79 -13.36 -4.79 -2.02
C ALA A 79 -14.04 -4.18 -3.26
N LEU A 80 -13.36 -4.15 -4.42
CA LEU A 80 -13.95 -3.70 -5.69
C LEU A 80 -15.17 -4.55 -6.07
N ARG A 81 -15.06 -5.88 -5.97
CA ARG A 81 -16.18 -6.79 -6.27
C ARG A 81 -17.37 -6.54 -5.33
N ALA A 82 -17.11 -6.14 -4.09
CA ALA A 82 -18.15 -5.77 -3.11
C ALA A 82 -18.68 -4.34 -3.30
N GLY A 83 -18.23 -3.59 -4.32
CA GLY A 83 -18.66 -2.21 -4.56
C GLY A 83 -18.01 -1.17 -3.65
N GLN A 84 -16.96 -1.53 -2.90
CA GLN A 84 -16.28 -0.67 -1.94
C GLN A 84 -15.17 0.18 -2.60
N TYR A 85 -15.53 0.95 -3.63
CA TYR A 85 -14.58 1.75 -4.43
C TYR A 85 -13.81 2.79 -3.60
N GLU A 86 -14.49 3.47 -2.69
CA GLU A 86 -13.87 4.46 -1.79
C GLU A 86 -12.86 3.81 -0.84
N LEU A 87 -13.17 2.61 -0.32
CA LEU A 87 -12.26 1.83 0.51
C LEU A 87 -10.99 1.47 -0.27
N VAL A 88 -11.12 1.10 -1.55
CA VAL A 88 -10.01 0.75 -2.43
C VAL A 88 -9.12 1.96 -2.69
N LYS A 89 -9.68 3.12 -3.05
CA LYS A 89 -8.91 4.36 -3.23
C LYS A 89 -8.19 4.78 -1.95
N ALA A 90 -8.91 4.79 -0.82
CA ALA A 90 -8.33 5.07 0.48
C ALA A 90 -7.16 4.11 0.79
N SER A 91 -7.30 2.83 0.47
CA SER A 91 -6.24 1.84 0.71
C SER A 91 -4.99 2.07 -0.16
N ILE A 92 -5.15 2.45 -1.43
CA ILE A 92 -4.04 2.81 -2.32
C ILE A 92 -3.28 4.01 -1.76
N ALA A 93 -4.00 5.09 -1.40
CA ALA A 93 -3.40 6.29 -0.83
C ALA A 93 -2.68 5.96 0.49
N GLY A 94 -3.36 5.20 1.35
CA GLY A 94 -2.86 4.79 2.65
C GLY A 94 -1.63 3.89 2.59
N SER A 95 -1.54 3.02 1.58
CA SER A 95 -0.39 2.16 1.33
C SER A 95 0.85 2.97 0.96
N ILE A 96 0.70 3.95 0.06
CA ILE A 96 1.78 4.89 -0.28
C ILE A 96 2.20 5.71 0.95
N LEU A 97 1.24 6.28 1.69
CA LEU A 97 1.53 7.06 2.90
C LEU A 97 2.20 6.22 3.99
N GLY A 98 1.72 4.99 4.20
CA GLY A 98 2.28 4.04 5.16
C GLY A 98 3.72 3.70 4.83
N ASN A 99 4.00 3.35 3.58
CA ASN A 99 5.36 3.02 3.17
C ASN A 99 6.32 4.23 3.27
N LEU A 100 5.91 5.40 2.77
CA LEU A 100 6.78 6.58 2.72
C LEU A 100 6.98 7.30 4.05
N LEU A 101 5.96 7.31 4.92
CA LEU A 101 6.03 8.06 6.18
C LEU A 101 6.18 7.13 7.38
N LEU A 102 5.34 6.11 7.49
CA LEU A 102 5.33 5.25 8.66
C LEU A 102 6.54 4.30 8.67
N ILE A 103 6.72 3.54 7.59
CA ILE A 103 7.74 2.50 7.55
C ILE A 103 9.11 3.07 7.38
N LEU A 104 9.27 3.96 6.41
CA LEU A 104 10.51 4.70 6.28
C LEU A 104 10.83 5.46 7.57
N GLY A 105 9.83 6.09 8.20
CA GLY A 105 9.99 6.76 9.50
C GLY A 105 10.48 5.85 10.62
N PHE A 106 9.88 4.67 10.79
CA PHE A 106 10.35 3.68 11.77
C PHE A 106 11.74 3.14 11.44
N SER A 107 12.03 2.90 10.16
CA SER A 107 13.35 2.46 9.71
C SER A 107 14.43 3.46 10.08
N LEU A 108 14.24 4.73 9.75
CA LEU A 108 15.19 5.81 10.04
C LEU A 108 15.31 6.07 11.54
N LEU A 109 14.18 6.07 12.26
CA LEU A 109 14.16 6.27 13.70
C LEU A 109 14.92 5.15 14.43
N LEU A 110 14.49 3.90 14.25
CA LEU A 110 15.02 2.77 15.01
C LEU A 110 16.43 2.39 14.54
N GLY A 111 16.70 2.47 13.24
CA GLY A 111 18.04 2.29 12.68
C GLY A 111 19.00 3.37 13.17
N GLY A 112 18.59 4.64 13.11
CA GLY A 112 19.41 5.77 13.56
C GLY A 112 19.62 5.82 15.06
N LEU A 113 18.65 5.41 15.88
CA LEU A 113 18.84 5.26 17.34
C LEU A 113 19.89 4.20 17.68
N ARG A 114 20.03 3.16 16.84
CA ARG A 114 20.98 2.07 17.07
C ARG A 114 22.37 2.35 16.50
N HIS A 115 22.45 2.96 15.32
CA HIS A 115 23.69 3.08 14.54
C HIS A 115 24.15 4.53 14.31
N GLY A 116 23.37 5.53 14.75
CA GLY A 116 23.67 6.94 14.50
C GLY A 116 23.28 7.36 13.08
N ILE A 117 24.26 7.83 12.29
CA ILE A 117 24.04 8.18 10.89
C ILE A 117 24.22 6.93 10.03
N GLN A 118 23.23 6.61 9.19
CA GLN A 118 23.29 5.49 8.26
C GLN A 118 23.34 6.01 6.83
N ARG A 119 24.13 5.37 5.97
CA ARG A 119 24.29 5.77 4.56
C ARG A 119 23.49 4.86 3.63
N PHE A 120 23.09 5.43 2.50
CA PHE A 120 22.48 4.71 1.39
C PHE A 120 22.84 5.34 0.03
N ASP A 121 22.58 4.61 -1.04
CA ASP A 121 22.81 4.96 -2.43
C ASP A 121 21.77 5.99 -2.90
N ARG A 122 22.22 7.24 -2.97
CA ARG A 122 21.46 8.39 -3.46
C ARG A 122 20.92 8.19 -4.87
N GLN A 123 21.65 7.48 -5.73
CA GLN A 123 21.24 7.29 -7.12
C GLN A 123 20.04 6.33 -7.19
N GLN A 124 20.08 5.23 -6.43
CA GLN A 124 18.97 4.27 -6.37
C GLN A 124 17.72 4.86 -5.72
N ALA A 125 17.89 5.52 -4.57
CA ALA A 125 16.81 6.21 -3.87
C ALA A 125 16.23 7.33 -4.74
N GLY A 126 17.09 8.12 -5.41
CA GLY A 126 16.69 9.24 -6.26
C GLY A 126 15.87 8.85 -7.49
N VAL A 127 16.19 7.73 -8.15
CA VAL A 127 15.36 7.22 -9.25
C VAL A 127 13.98 6.83 -8.73
N SER A 128 13.91 6.15 -7.58
CA SER A 128 12.64 5.73 -7.01
C SER A 128 11.76 6.91 -6.58
N ALA A 129 12.37 7.91 -5.94
CA ALA A 129 11.70 9.16 -5.58
C ALA A 129 11.20 9.96 -6.80
N SER A 130 11.98 9.98 -7.89
CA SER A 130 11.57 10.62 -9.15
C SER A 130 10.36 9.92 -9.78
N MET A 131 10.36 8.59 -9.81
CA MET A 131 9.22 7.79 -10.29
C MET A 131 7.98 8.01 -9.42
N MET A 132 8.14 8.12 -8.10
CA MET A 132 7.04 8.47 -7.18
C MET A 132 6.49 9.86 -7.43
N THR A 133 7.34 10.84 -7.75
CA THR A 133 6.91 12.20 -8.11
C THR A 133 6.05 12.17 -9.38
N LEU A 134 6.47 11.44 -10.41
CA LEU A 134 5.67 11.24 -11.63
C LEU A 134 4.35 10.52 -11.34
N ALA A 135 4.36 9.55 -10.43
CA ALA A 135 3.16 8.83 -10.02
C ALA A 135 2.14 9.79 -9.37
N VAL A 136 2.56 10.60 -8.40
CA VAL A 136 1.68 11.58 -7.75
C VAL A 136 1.14 12.61 -8.72
N ILE A 137 1.95 13.07 -9.70
CA ILE A 137 1.44 13.93 -10.77
C ILE A 137 0.32 13.21 -11.53
N GLY A 138 0.51 11.94 -11.88
CA GLY A 138 -0.52 11.13 -12.51
C GLY A 138 -1.81 11.04 -11.69
N LEU A 139 -1.71 10.81 -10.38
CA LEU A 139 -2.87 10.73 -9.47
C LEU A 139 -3.53 12.11 -9.25
N LEU A 140 -2.76 13.20 -9.32
CA LEU A 140 -3.25 14.58 -9.13
C LEU A 140 -4.11 15.05 -10.31
N ILE A 141 -3.77 14.70 -11.55
CA ILE A 141 -4.45 15.24 -12.75
C ILE A 141 -5.96 14.91 -12.79
N PRO A 142 -6.42 13.66 -12.58
CA PRO A 142 -7.85 13.35 -12.52
C PRO A 142 -8.58 14.10 -11.40
N THR A 143 -7.96 14.25 -10.23
CA THR A 143 -8.51 15.06 -9.14
C THR A 143 -8.67 16.53 -9.51
N LEU A 144 -7.65 17.15 -10.11
CA LEU A 144 -7.76 18.54 -10.56
C LEU A 144 -8.81 18.72 -11.65
N PHE A 145 -8.93 17.77 -12.57
CA PHE A 145 -9.97 17.80 -13.60
C PHE A 145 -11.36 17.87 -12.98
N GLU A 146 -11.64 17.02 -11.99
CA GLU A 146 -12.94 16.97 -11.34
C GLU A 146 -13.21 18.24 -10.51
N VAL A 147 -12.24 18.70 -9.73
CA VAL A 147 -12.36 19.95 -8.96
C VAL A 147 -12.65 21.15 -9.86
N MET A 148 -11.98 21.26 -11.01
CA MET A 148 -12.22 22.35 -11.96
C MET A 148 -13.61 22.24 -12.60
N ARG A 149 -14.09 21.02 -12.84
CA ARG A 149 -15.43 20.75 -13.36
C ARG A 149 -16.51 21.14 -12.36
N GLU A 150 -16.37 20.75 -11.09
CA GLU A 150 -17.26 21.15 -9.99
C GLU A 150 -17.37 22.67 -9.86
N VAL A 151 -16.22 23.36 -9.90
CA VAL A 151 -16.16 24.84 -9.91
C VAL A 151 -16.93 25.41 -11.10
N GLN A 152 -16.74 24.86 -12.30
CA GLN A 152 -17.40 25.33 -13.51
C GLN A 152 -18.92 25.10 -13.48
N LEU A 153 -19.37 23.99 -12.89
CA LEU A 153 -20.79 23.66 -12.73
C LEU A 153 -21.46 24.37 -11.54
N GLY A 154 -20.68 25.03 -10.68
CA GLY A 154 -21.19 25.69 -9.47
C GLY A 154 -21.65 24.71 -8.39
N GLN A 155 -21.20 23.44 -8.45
CA GLN A 155 -21.56 22.36 -7.54
C GLN A 155 -20.30 21.82 -6.86
N LEU A 156 -19.72 22.62 -5.96
CA LEU A 156 -18.53 22.23 -5.20
C LEU A 156 -18.89 21.15 -4.17
N ASP A 157 -18.47 19.92 -4.44
CA ASP A 157 -18.58 18.77 -3.53
C ASP A 157 -17.25 18.03 -3.44
N ILE A 158 -16.24 18.76 -2.94
CA ILE A 158 -14.84 18.32 -2.84
C ILE A 158 -14.61 17.09 -1.94
N PHE A 159 -15.65 16.60 -1.25
CA PHE A 159 -15.58 15.44 -0.37
C PHE A 159 -16.11 14.17 -1.04
N ASN A 160 -16.98 14.30 -2.04
CA ASN A 160 -17.59 13.17 -2.70
C ASN A 160 -16.73 12.71 -3.87
N THR A 161 -15.94 11.66 -3.66
CA THR A 161 -15.12 11.09 -4.73
C THR A 161 -15.80 9.97 -5.52
N ALA A 162 -17.06 9.67 -5.18
CA ALA A 162 -17.88 8.64 -5.82
C ALA A 162 -18.63 9.20 -7.04
N VAL A 163 -17.91 9.88 -7.94
CA VAL A 163 -18.47 10.51 -9.14
C VAL A 163 -18.52 9.53 -10.32
N GLU A 164 -19.66 9.44 -10.99
CA GLU A 164 -19.81 8.72 -12.25
C GLU A 164 -19.81 9.71 -13.42
N ASP A 165 -18.62 9.96 -13.98
CA ASP A 165 -18.44 10.80 -15.17
C ASP A 165 -17.67 10.05 -16.27
N PRO A 166 -18.28 9.86 -17.45
CA PRO A 166 -17.58 9.28 -18.61
C PRO A 166 -16.27 9.99 -18.98
N ALA A 167 -16.15 11.30 -18.79
CA ALA A 167 -14.91 12.03 -19.09
C ALA A 167 -13.82 11.71 -18.07
N LEU A 168 -14.13 11.76 -16.77
CA LEU A 168 -13.22 11.37 -15.69
C LEU A 168 -12.77 9.90 -15.80
N ASN A 169 -13.69 9.01 -16.16
CA ASN A 169 -13.42 7.59 -16.41
C ASN A 169 -12.37 7.39 -17.50
N ARG A 170 -12.58 8.01 -18.68
CA ARG A 170 -11.62 7.95 -19.79
C ARG A 170 -10.28 8.58 -19.45
N LEU A 171 -10.30 9.69 -18.70
CA LEU A 171 -9.08 10.34 -18.21
C LEU A 171 -8.31 9.41 -17.27
N SER A 172 -9.00 8.79 -16.31
CA SER A 172 -8.42 7.83 -15.36
C SER A 172 -7.84 6.62 -16.06
N LEU A 173 -8.52 6.07 -17.06
CA LEU A 173 -8.01 4.98 -17.91
C LEU A 173 -6.75 5.38 -18.69
N GLY A 174 -6.74 6.58 -19.29
CA GLY A 174 -5.59 7.10 -20.00
C GLY A 174 -4.38 7.30 -19.10
N VAL A 175 -4.58 7.90 -17.93
CA VAL A 175 -3.55 8.07 -16.90
C VAL A 175 -3.05 6.72 -16.40
N ALA A 176 -3.93 5.78 -16.08
CA ALA A 176 -3.58 4.42 -15.66
C ALA A 176 -2.69 3.73 -16.71
N GLY A 177 -3.03 3.84 -18.00
CA GLY A 177 -2.21 3.31 -19.09
C GLY A 177 -0.81 3.91 -19.14
N VAL A 178 -0.68 5.23 -18.96
CA VAL A 178 0.62 5.91 -18.91
C VAL A 178 1.44 5.47 -17.68
N LEU A 179 0.82 5.38 -16.51
CA LEU A 179 1.50 4.96 -15.27
C LEU A 179 2.03 3.51 -15.38
N MET A 180 1.22 2.59 -15.92
CA MET A 180 1.68 1.22 -16.19
C MET A 180 2.81 1.16 -17.21
N LEU A 181 2.73 1.98 -18.27
CA LEU A 181 3.81 2.06 -19.25
C LEU A 181 5.11 2.52 -18.60
N LEU A 182 5.06 3.56 -17.75
CA LEU A 182 6.22 4.03 -17.00
C LEU A 182 6.78 2.94 -16.07
N TYR A 183 5.92 2.16 -15.43
CA TYR A 183 6.34 1.00 -14.63
C TYR A 183 7.06 -0.07 -15.47
N VAL A 184 6.50 -0.44 -16.61
CA VAL A 184 7.15 -1.42 -17.51
C VAL A 184 8.48 -0.89 -18.03
N LEU A 185 8.56 0.40 -18.39
CA LEU A 185 9.80 1.04 -18.81
C LEU A 185 10.84 1.07 -17.68
N SER A 186 10.43 1.31 -16.43
CA SER A 186 11.32 1.28 -15.28
C SER A 186 11.87 -0.13 -15.03
N LEU A 187 11.03 -1.17 -15.16
CA LEU A 187 11.47 -2.57 -15.10
C LEU A 187 12.47 -2.90 -16.21
N ILE A 188 12.21 -2.47 -17.45
CA ILE A 188 13.13 -2.68 -18.58
C ILE A 188 14.47 -1.97 -18.34
N PHE A 189 14.43 -0.73 -17.85
CA PHE A 189 15.62 0.04 -17.52
C PHE A 189 16.46 -0.65 -16.43
N SER A 190 15.78 -1.12 -15.38
CA SER A 190 16.32 -1.92 -14.28
C SER A 190 17.05 -3.18 -14.79
N PHE A 191 16.38 -4.00 -15.62
CA PHE A 191 16.96 -5.25 -16.13
C PHE A 191 18.15 -5.06 -17.08
N ARG A 192 18.29 -3.87 -17.70
CA ARG A 192 19.41 -3.55 -18.60
C ARG A 192 20.61 -2.97 -17.89
N GLN A 193 20.46 -2.47 -16.67
CA GLN A 193 21.55 -1.85 -15.89
C GLN A 193 21.69 -2.51 -14.51
N PRO A 194 21.92 -3.83 -14.43
CA PRO A 194 22.03 -4.53 -13.15
C PRO A 194 23.18 -4.01 -12.27
N GLU A 195 24.26 -3.51 -12.85
CA GLU A 195 25.42 -2.94 -12.12
C GLU A 195 25.11 -1.64 -11.35
N ARG A 196 23.95 -1.02 -11.57
CA ARG A 196 23.53 0.20 -10.86
C ARG A 196 22.58 -0.07 -9.69
N GLY A 197 22.32 -1.34 -9.34
CA GLY A 197 21.47 -1.73 -8.21
C GLY A 197 19.98 -1.35 -8.32
N LEU A 198 19.61 -0.62 -9.37
CA LEU A 198 18.26 -0.07 -9.64
C LEU A 198 17.18 -1.14 -9.93
N GLY A 199 17.54 -2.42 -9.88
CA GLY A 199 16.82 -3.45 -10.61
C GLY A 199 16.81 -4.86 -10.06
N THR A 200 17.22 -5.04 -8.81
CA THR A 200 16.85 -6.24 -8.07
C THR A 200 15.59 -5.93 -7.27
N PRO A 201 14.41 -6.42 -7.71
CA PRO A 201 13.30 -6.59 -6.78
C PRO A 201 13.83 -7.31 -5.55
N VAL A 202 13.47 -6.79 -4.37
CA VAL A 202 13.92 -7.22 -3.05
C VAL A 202 14.20 -8.74 -3.04
N GLY A 203 15.47 -9.13 -2.91
CA GLY A 203 15.87 -10.54 -2.74
C GLY A 203 16.65 -11.21 -3.87
N VAL A 204 16.94 -10.56 -5.01
CA VAL A 204 17.58 -11.26 -6.15
C VAL A 204 19.12 -11.17 -6.20
N ASP A 205 19.76 -10.02 -5.93
CA ASP A 205 21.24 -9.92 -5.96
C ASP A 205 21.77 -8.80 -5.04
N ASP A 206 21.45 -8.83 -3.74
CA ASP A 206 22.13 -7.95 -2.77
C ASP A 206 23.14 -8.76 -1.93
N PRO A 207 24.46 -8.49 -2.04
CA PRO A 207 25.51 -9.16 -1.26
C PRO A 207 25.41 -8.89 0.25
N GLY A 208 24.51 -8.00 0.67
CA GLY A 208 24.18 -7.75 2.06
C GLY A 208 23.12 -8.69 2.63
N PHE A 209 22.24 -9.34 1.87
CA PHE A 209 21.35 -10.37 2.43
C PHE A 209 22.21 -11.57 2.86
N ASP A 210 22.03 -12.07 4.09
CA ASP A 210 22.83 -13.16 4.67
C ASP A 210 23.11 -14.24 3.58
N GLU A 211 24.32 -14.78 3.43
CA GLU A 211 24.64 -15.81 2.40
C GLU A 211 23.68 -17.04 2.44
N GLU A 212 22.94 -17.22 3.53
CA GLU A 212 21.85 -18.19 3.69
C GLU A 212 20.51 -17.81 3.05
N ALA A 213 20.29 -16.54 2.68
CA ALA A 213 19.07 -16.04 2.03
C ALA A 213 19.10 -16.21 0.51
N HIS A 214 20.28 -16.22 -0.11
CA HIS A 214 20.46 -16.50 -1.55
C HIS A 214 20.32 -17.99 -1.92
N LYS A 215 20.14 -18.86 -0.93
CA LYS A 215 19.84 -20.27 -1.15
C LYS A 215 18.37 -20.50 -0.86
N ALA A 216 17.63 -20.91 -1.88
CA ALA A 216 16.25 -21.32 -1.72
C ALA A 216 16.15 -22.42 -0.65
N LYS A 217 15.35 -22.17 0.38
CA LYS A 217 15.12 -23.10 1.50
C LYS A 217 14.00 -24.05 1.18
N TRP A 218 13.10 -23.67 0.27
CA TRP A 218 11.96 -24.47 -0.15
C TRP A 218 12.18 -25.03 -1.55
N SER A 219 11.71 -26.25 -1.78
CA SER A 219 11.57 -26.75 -3.14
C SER A 219 10.43 -26.02 -3.85
N VAL A 220 10.51 -25.90 -5.18
CA VAL A 220 9.47 -25.24 -5.99
C VAL A 220 8.05 -25.73 -5.65
N PRO A 221 7.76 -27.06 -5.50
CA PRO A 221 6.42 -27.52 -5.13
C PRO A 221 5.94 -27.02 -3.75
N VAL A 222 6.85 -26.91 -2.78
CA VAL A 222 6.53 -26.38 -1.45
C VAL A 222 6.22 -24.89 -1.54
N ALA A 223 7.05 -24.12 -2.26
CA ALA A 223 6.82 -22.70 -2.44
C ALA A 223 5.50 -22.41 -3.17
N VAL A 224 5.20 -23.14 -4.26
CA VAL A 224 3.90 -23.05 -4.95
C VAL A 224 2.73 -23.44 -4.04
N GLY A 225 2.88 -24.50 -3.24
CA GLY A 225 1.85 -24.94 -2.30
C GLY A 225 1.54 -23.89 -1.23
N VAL A 226 2.58 -23.31 -0.62
CA VAL A 226 2.44 -22.22 0.36
C VAL A 226 1.82 -20.98 -0.28
N LEU A 227 2.26 -20.61 -1.49
CA LEU A 227 1.69 -19.49 -2.25
C LEU A 227 0.19 -19.70 -2.48
N ALA A 228 -0.22 -20.86 -2.98
CA ALA A 228 -1.62 -21.17 -3.29
C ALA A 228 -2.51 -21.18 -2.03
N ILE A 229 -2.06 -21.82 -0.95
CA ILE A 229 -2.80 -21.88 0.32
C ILE A 229 -2.93 -20.49 0.93
N SER A 230 -1.84 -19.70 0.94
CA SER A 230 -1.85 -18.34 1.50
C SER A 230 -2.77 -17.43 0.70
N THR A 231 -2.69 -17.46 -0.64
CA THR A 231 -3.59 -16.72 -1.53
C THR A 231 -5.05 -17.06 -1.26
N LEU A 232 -5.41 -18.35 -1.20
CA LEU A 232 -6.78 -18.77 -0.95
C LEU A 232 -7.28 -18.32 0.43
N ALA A 233 -6.45 -18.45 1.46
CA ALA A 233 -6.78 -17.99 2.81
C ALA A 233 -6.95 -16.47 2.87
N ILE A 234 -6.10 -15.70 2.17
CA ILE A 234 -6.23 -14.24 2.05
C ILE A 234 -7.54 -13.88 1.35
N VAL A 235 -7.93 -14.57 0.28
CA VAL A 235 -9.22 -14.33 -0.40
C VAL A 235 -10.38 -14.47 0.59
N PHE A 236 -10.47 -15.57 1.33
CA PHE A 236 -11.54 -15.78 2.31
C PHE A 236 -11.51 -14.72 3.42
N LEU A 237 -10.34 -14.46 4.02
CA LEU A 237 -10.22 -13.45 5.07
C LEU A 237 -10.51 -12.04 4.56
N SER A 238 -10.22 -11.75 3.30
CA SER A 238 -10.56 -10.45 2.68
C SER A 238 -12.06 -10.31 2.49
N GLU A 239 -12.78 -11.37 2.11
CA GLU A 239 -14.25 -11.33 2.02
C GLU A 239 -14.88 -11.05 3.39
N PHE A 240 -14.39 -11.72 4.44
CA PHE A 240 -14.85 -11.47 5.81
C PHE A 240 -14.48 -10.08 6.29
N LEU A 241 -13.24 -9.63 6.02
CA LEU A 241 -12.76 -8.31 6.40
C LEU A 241 -13.65 -7.22 5.79
N VAL A 242 -13.84 -7.25 4.46
CA VAL A 242 -14.62 -6.26 3.71
C VAL A 242 -16.07 -6.24 4.20
N GLY A 243 -16.68 -7.42 4.43
CA GLY A 243 -18.04 -7.51 4.98
C GLY A 243 -18.17 -6.98 6.41
N ALA A 244 -17.09 -7.01 7.20
CA ALA A 244 -17.06 -6.52 8.57
C ALA A 244 -16.69 -5.03 8.71
N VAL A 245 -16.21 -4.36 7.64
CA VAL A 245 -15.78 -2.95 7.69
C VAL A 245 -16.92 -2.05 8.16
N GLU A 246 -18.05 -2.07 7.46
CA GLU A 246 -19.17 -1.15 7.71
C GLU A 246 -19.76 -1.33 9.13
N PRO A 247 -20.14 -2.55 9.57
CA PRO A 247 -20.59 -2.77 10.95
C PRO A 247 -19.56 -2.36 12.02
N THR A 248 -18.27 -2.58 11.74
CA THR A 248 -17.19 -2.20 12.67
C THR A 248 -17.05 -0.68 12.76
N THR A 249 -17.15 0.01 11.63
CA THR A 249 -17.06 1.48 11.59
C THR A 249 -18.23 2.14 12.32
N GLU A 250 -19.45 1.60 12.17
CA GLU A 250 -20.62 2.04 12.93
C GLU A 250 -20.44 1.81 14.45
N ALA A 251 -19.94 0.64 14.85
CA ALA A 251 -19.74 0.31 16.26
C ALA A 251 -18.65 1.18 16.94
N LEU A 252 -17.61 1.55 16.20
CA LEU A 252 -16.49 2.36 16.72
C LEU A 252 -16.70 3.87 16.53
N GLY A 253 -17.74 4.29 15.81
CA GLY A 253 -17.90 5.70 15.40
C GLY A 253 -16.77 6.18 14.48
N LEU A 254 -16.15 5.26 13.75
CA LEU A 254 -15.11 5.55 12.77
C LEU A 254 -15.73 5.65 11.37
N ASN A 255 -15.02 6.29 10.44
CA ASN A 255 -15.39 6.25 9.03
C ASN A 255 -14.70 5.08 8.32
N ALA A 256 -15.41 4.38 7.43
CA ALA A 256 -14.86 3.40 6.50
C ALA A 256 -13.67 3.94 5.68
N PHE A 257 -13.69 5.22 5.32
CA PHE A 257 -12.53 5.88 4.70
C PHE A 257 -11.28 5.86 5.60
N PHE A 258 -11.42 6.17 6.89
CA PHE A 258 -10.31 6.15 7.85
C PHE A 258 -9.75 4.73 8.01
N VAL A 259 -10.63 3.73 8.07
CA VAL A 259 -10.23 2.33 8.08
C VAL A 259 -9.47 1.96 6.81
N GLY A 260 -9.98 2.39 5.65
CA GLY A 260 -9.36 2.19 4.34
C GLY A 260 -7.96 2.79 4.23
N ILE A 261 -7.76 4.02 4.71
CA ILE A 261 -6.48 4.72 4.55
C ILE A 261 -5.45 4.40 5.63
N ILE A 262 -5.89 4.04 6.84
CA ILE A 262 -4.97 3.74 7.96
C ILE A 262 -4.83 2.24 8.19
N VAL A 263 -5.94 1.50 8.32
CA VAL A 263 -5.90 0.13 8.85
C VAL A 263 -5.62 -0.91 7.77
N ILE A 264 -6.35 -0.84 6.64
CA ILE A 264 -6.23 -1.83 5.56
C ILE A 264 -4.78 -1.93 5.00
N PRO A 265 -4.08 -0.83 4.73
CA PRO A 265 -2.75 -0.89 4.11
C PRO A 265 -1.69 -1.42 5.07
N LEU A 266 -1.85 -1.14 6.38
CA LEU A 266 -1.00 -1.73 7.40
C LEU A 266 -1.09 -3.24 7.37
N VAL A 267 -2.28 -3.80 7.24
CA VAL A 267 -2.49 -5.25 7.21
C VAL A 267 -1.91 -5.87 5.93
N GLY A 268 -2.18 -5.25 4.77
CA GLY A 268 -1.72 -5.76 3.48
C GLY A 268 -0.20 -5.81 3.34
N ASN A 269 0.50 -4.81 3.90
CA ASN A 269 1.95 -4.64 3.69
C ASN A 269 2.80 -4.88 4.93
N VAL A 270 2.21 -5.32 6.04
CA VAL A 270 2.92 -5.52 7.33
C VAL A 270 4.19 -6.36 7.23
N ALA A 271 4.21 -7.36 6.34
CA ALA A 271 5.37 -8.23 6.18
C ALA A 271 6.56 -7.44 5.61
N GLU A 272 6.34 -6.65 4.56
CA GLU A 272 7.34 -5.74 3.99
C GLU A 272 7.75 -4.68 5.00
N HIS A 273 6.78 -4.14 5.75
CA HIS A 273 6.99 -3.14 6.79
C HIS A 273 7.99 -3.62 7.85
N ILE A 274 7.78 -4.83 8.36
CA ILE A 274 8.67 -5.45 9.35
C ILE A 274 10.07 -5.69 8.76
N VAL A 275 10.15 -6.16 7.52
CA VAL A 275 11.43 -6.46 6.86
C VAL A 275 12.23 -5.16 6.62
N GLY A 276 11.60 -4.10 6.14
CA GLY A 276 12.25 -2.79 5.95
C GLY A 276 12.89 -2.28 7.23
N VAL A 277 12.12 -2.24 8.32
CA VAL A 277 12.62 -1.79 9.64
C VAL A 277 13.75 -2.70 10.16
N GLN A 278 13.64 -4.02 9.96
CA GLN A 278 14.70 -4.96 10.33
C GLN A 278 16.00 -4.73 9.56
N MET A 279 15.92 -4.40 8.27
CA MET A 279 17.11 -4.09 7.47
C MET A 279 17.80 -2.82 7.96
N ALA A 280 17.03 -1.77 8.25
CA ALA A 280 17.58 -0.55 8.86
C ALA A 280 18.29 -0.85 10.20
N LEU A 281 17.66 -1.67 11.06
CA LEU A 281 18.24 -2.13 12.34
C LEU A 281 19.50 -3.01 12.18
N LYS A 282 19.67 -3.68 11.03
CA LYS A 282 20.87 -4.44 10.65
C LYS A 282 21.93 -3.58 9.97
N ASN A 283 21.78 -2.26 9.99
CA ASN A 283 22.64 -1.30 9.31
C ASN A 283 22.64 -1.40 7.78
N LYS A 284 21.53 -1.85 7.18
CA LYS A 284 21.34 -1.96 5.74
C LYS A 284 20.25 -0.98 5.30
N MET A 285 20.55 0.31 5.39
CA MET A 285 19.58 1.37 5.08
C MET A 285 19.20 1.37 3.59
N ASP A 286 20.13 1.08 2.69
CA ASP A 286 19.88 0.87 1.26
C ASP A 286 18.68 -0.04 0.99
N LEU A 287 18.70 -1.24 1.59
CA LEU A 287 17.63 -2.21 1.47
C LEU A 287 16.31 -1.70 2.03
N SER A 288 16.35 -1.00 3.19
CA SER A 288 15.15 -0.42 3.78
C SER A 288 14.52 0.66 2.89
N MET A 289 15.34 1.53 2.30
CA MET A 289 14.92 2.57 1.36
C MET A 289 14.28 1.93 0.12
N THR A 290 14.94 0.94 -0.47
CA THR A 290 14.46 0.23 -1.66
C THR A 290 13.15 -0.52 -1.39
N ILE A 291 12.98 -1.15 -0.23
CA ILE A 291 11.71 -1.78 0.17
C ILE A 291 10.60 -0.73 0.25
N SER A 292 10.83 0.38 0.97
CA SER A 292 9.78 1.37 1.25
C SER A 292 9.40 2.18 0.01
N LEU A 293 10.39 2.71 -0.71
CA LEU A 293 10.18 3.48 -1.95
C LEU A 293 9.72 2.58 -3.10
N GLY A 294 10.27 1.37 -3.20
CA GLY A 294 9.93 0.40 -4.24
C GLY A 294 8.49 -0.09 -4.11
N SER A 295 8.05 -0.46 -2.90
CA SER A 295 6.67 -0.86 -2.63
C SER A 295 5.69 0.28 -2.95
N SER A 296 5.99 1.51 -2.50
CA SER A 296 5.19 2.70 -2.87
C SER A 296 5.09 2.92 -4.38
N MET A 297 6.19 2.76 -5.10
CA MET A 297 6.24 2.91 -6.56
C MET A 297 5.39 1.85 -7.26
N GLN A 298 5.44 0.61 -6.80
CA GLN A 298 4.61 -0.47 -7.33
C GLN A 298 3.13 -0.20 -7.08
N VAL A 299 2.76 0.27 -5.89
CA VAL A 299 1.37 0.61 -5.58
C VAL A 299 0.87 1.71 -6.52
N ALA A 300 1.63 2.78 -6.68
CA ALA A 300 1.20 3.94 -7.45
C ALA A 300 1.24 3.73 -8.98
N LEU A 301 2.25 3.02 -9.50
CA LEU A 301 2.46 2.86 -10.94
C LEU A 301 1.92 1.54 -11.53
N PHE A 302 1.65 0.55 -10.68
CA PHE A 302 1.17 -0.75 -11.12
C PHE A 302 -0.15 -1.16 -10.46
N VAL A 303 -0.22 -1.23 -9.13
CA VAL A 303 -1.43 -1.73 -8.44
C VAL A 303 -2.63 -0.84 -8.68
N ALA A 304 -2.53 0.47 -8.43
CA ALA A 304 -3.65 1.40 -8.64
C ALA A 304 -4.12 1.40 -10.12
N PRO A 305 -3.23 1.55 -11.11
CA PRO A 305 -3.62 1.45 -12.51
C PRO A 305 -4.22 0.09 -12.91
N LEU A 306 -3.67 -1.01 -12.40
CA LEU A 306 -4.19 -2.34 -12.66
C LEU A 306 -5.62 -2.49 -12.12
N LEU A 307 -5.90 -1.94 -10.93
CA LEU A 307 -7.24 -1.93 -10.34
C LEU A 307 -8.23 -1.10 -11.17
N VAL A 308 -7.80 -0.01 -11.81
CA VAL A 308 -8.62 0.73 -12.79
C VAL A 308 -9.04 -0.20 -13.94
N PHE A 309 -8.10 -0.95 -14.52
CA PHE A 309 -8.44 -1.89 -15.60
C PHE A 309 -9.29 -3.08 -15.12
N ILE A 310 -9.01 -3.62 -13.94
CA ILE A 310 -9.79 -4.73 -13.36
C ILE A 310 -11.22 -4.29 -13.07
N SER A 311 -11.44 -3.05 -12.64
CA SER A 311 -12.77 -2.52 -12.33
C SER A 311 -13.75 -2.58 -13.50
N LEU A 312 -13.24 -2.57 -14.75
CA LEU A 312 -14.04 -2.75 -15.96
C LEU A 312 -14.81 -4.08 -15.99
N LEU A 313 -14.35 -5.08 -15.24
CA LEU A 313 -15.00 -6.39 -15.12
C LEU A 313 -16.19 -6.38 -14.15
N PHE A 314 -16.32 -5.36 -13.29
CA PHE A 314 -17.31 -5.30 -12.21
C PHE A 314 -18.43 -4.28 -12.46
N GLY A 315 -18.49 -3.68 -13.65
CA GLY A 315 -19.62 -2.84 -14.10
C GLY A 315 -19.56 -1.37 -13.68
N ARG A 316 -18.78 -1.01 -12.65
CA ARG A 316 -18.45 0.38 -12.30
C ARG A 316 -16.94 0.59 -12.33
N GLU A 317 -16.52 1.67 -12.96
CA GLU A 317 -15.11 2.01 -13.17
C GLU A 317 -14.52 2.65 -11.90
N LEU A 318 -13.37 2.14 -11.47
CA LEU A 318 -12.53 2.79 -10.47
C LEU A 318 -11.83 3.98 -11.13
N THR A 319 -12.07 5.19 -10.63
CA THR A 319 -11.39 6.39 -11.07
C THR A 319 -10.14 6.64 -10.22
N LEU A 320 -9.16 7.36 -10.78
CA LEU A 320 -8.01 7.86 -10.02
C LEU A 320 -8.31 9.23 -9.40
N PHE A 321 -9.58 9.46 -9.05
CA PHE A 321 -10.04 10.67 -8.36
C PHE A 321 -10.00 10.45 -6.85
N PHE A 322 -9.02 11.07 -6.23
CA PHE A 322 -8.84 11.10 -4.78
C PHE A 322 -9.25 12.47 -4.22
N SER A 323 -9.56 12.53 -2.94
CA SER A 323 -9.87 13.77 -2.24
C SER A 323 -8.68 14.72 -2.20
N LEU A 324 -8.93 16.02 -2.02
CA LEU A 324 -7.88 17.02 -1.92
C LEU A 324 -6.91 16.75 -0.76
N LEU A 325 -7.41 16.25 0.37
CA LEU A 325 -6.55 15.90 1.50
C LEU A 325 -5.66 14.70 1.17
N GLU A 326 -6.17 13.68 0.49
CA GLU A 326 -5.37 12.53 0.04
C GLU A 326 -4.25 12.97 -0.89
N ILE A 327 -4.56 13.73 -1.93
CA ILE A 327 -3.56 14.18 -2.88
C ILE A 327 -2.53 15.12 -2.23
N ALA A 328 -2.97 16.02 -1.35
CA ALA A 328 -2.06 16.89 -0.61
C ALA A 328 -1.14 16.08 0.31
N ALA A 329 -1.66 15.09 1.02
CA ALA A 329 -0.89 14.20 1.87
C ALA A 329 0.12 13.37 1.05
N LEU A 330 -0.31 12.79 -0.08
CA LEU A 330 0.56 12.03 -0.98
C LEU A 330 1.67 12.90 -1.57
N GLY A 331 1.34 14.11 -2.03
CA GLY A 331 2.31 15.07 -2.55
C GLY A 331 3.34 15.48 -1.51
N LEU A 332 2.90 15.77 -0.28
CA LEU A 332 3.80 16.11 0.81
C LEU A 332 4.68 14.92 1.22
N ALA A 333 4.11 13.72 1.28
CA ALA A 333 4.84 12.50 1.62
C ALA A 333 5.95 12.20 0.59
N VAL A 334 5.61 12.26 -0.70
CA VAL A 334 6.60 12.07 -1.78
C VAL A 334 7.64 13.18 -1.78
N LEU A 335 7.25 14.44 -1.53
CA LEU A 335 8.20 15.55 -1.42
C LEU A 335 9.22 15.29 -0.31
N ILE A 336 8.78 14.96 0.90
CA ILE A 336 9.68 14.71 2.03
C ILE A 336 10.56 13.48 1.78
N ALA A 337 9.99 12.38 1.27
CA ALA A 337 10.76 11.18 0.92
C ALA A 337 11.81 11.47 -0.16
N THR A 338 11.48 12.36 -1.12
CA THR A 338 12.43 12.82 -2.14
C THR A 338 13.55 13.64 -1.52
N LEU A 339 13.24 14.59 -0.64
CA LEU A 339 14.24 15.42 0.04
C LEU A 339 15.23 14.58 0.85
N ILE A 340 14.73 13.59 1.60
CA ILE A 340 15.56 12.64 2.36
C ILE A 340 16.43 11.81 1.41
N SER A 341 15.94 11.45 0.22
CA SER A 341 16.71 10.62 -0.72
C SER A 341 17.91 11.36 -1.36
N VAL A 342 18.00 12.69 -1.27
CA VAL A 342 19.01 13.49 -1.98
C VAL A 342 20.40 13.40 -1.34
N ASP A 343 20.48 13.36 -0.02
CA ASP A 343 21.73 13.47 0.72
C ASP A 343 22.29 12.11 1.18
N GLY A 344 21.65 10.98 0.88
CA GLY A 344 22.25 9.64 1.01
C GLY A 344 22.70 9.25 2.41
N GLU A 345 22.28 10.03 3.38
CA GLU A 345 22.53 9.81 4.79
C GLU A 345 21.18 9.89 5.47
N SER A 346 21.04 9.18 6.57
CA SER A 346 19.82 9.20 7.35
C SER A 346 20.11 9.18 8.83
N ASN A 347 19.22 9.78 9.61
CA ASN A 347 19.35 9.83 11.05
C ASN A 347 17.99 9.65 11.76
N TRP A 348 18.04 9.48 13.08
CA TRP A 348 16.85 9.21 13.88
C TRP A 348 15.86 10.38 13.89
N LEU A 349 16.32 11.63 13.71
CA LEU A 349 15.47 12.82 13.74
C LEU A 349 14.61 12.90 12.48
N GLU A 350 15.16 12.59 11.30
CA GLU A 350 14.39 12.46 10.07
C GLU A 350 13.31 11.39 10.19
N GLY A 351 13.65 10.25 10.82
CA GLY A 351 12.67 9.20 11.11
C GLY A 351 11.53 9.70 12.00
N ALA A 352 11.86 10.43 13.08
CA ALA A 352 10.87 11.04 13.95
C ALA A 352 10.00 12.09 13.22
N GLN A 353 10.58 12.87 12.30
CA GLN A 353 9.85 13.84 11.48
C GLN A 353 8.85 13.16 10.55
N LEU A 354 9.26 12.08 9.85
CA LEU A 354 8.36 11.30 9.00
C LEU A 354 7.19 10.71 9.79
N LEU A 355 7.46 10.14 10.97
CA LEU A 355 6.43 9.61 11.86
C LEU A 355 5.49 10.72 12.36
N ALA A 356 6.01 11.89 12.70
CA ALA A 356 5.21 13.03 13.10
C ALA A 356 4.27 13.48 11.98
N VAL A 357 4.75 13.54 10.73
CA VAL A 357 3.92 13.84 9.56
C VAL A 357 2.84 12.78 9.37
N TYR A 358 3.17 11.49 9.49
CA TYR A 358 2.18 10.41 9.42
C TYR A 358 1.08 10.58 10.46
N VAL A 359 1.43 10.88 11.73
CA VAL A 359 0.45 11.11 12.79
C VAL A 359 -0.41 12.34 12.50
N ILE A 360 0.18 13.45 12.05
CA ILE A 360 -0.57 14.66 11.68
C ILE A 360 -1.58 14.38 10.56
N VAL A 361 -1.15 13.65 9.53
CA VAL A 361 -2.00 13.24 8.41
C VAL A 361 -3.10 12.29 8.87
N ALA A 362 -2.78 11.30 9.69
CA ALA A 362 -3.76 10.36 10.25
C ALA A 362 -4.79 11.07 11.14
N LEU A 363 -4.38 12.04 11.96
CA LEU A 363 -5.30 12.90 12.71
C LEU A 363 -6.19 13.72 11.78
N GLY A 364 -5.61 14.26 10.69
CA GLY A 364 -6.37 14.95 9.65
C GLY A 364 -7.49 14.08 9.08
N PHE A 365 -7.18 12.85 8.67
CA PHE A 365 -8.18 11.91 8.15
C PHE A 365 -9.20 11.46 9.19
N TYR A 366 -8.78 11.30 10.46
CA TYR A 366 -9.68 10.96 11.56
C TYR A 366 -10.76 12.04 11.75
N TYR A 367 -10.36 13.32 11.74
CA TYR A 367 -11.28 14.43 11.94
C TYR A 367 -12.03 14.88 10.68
N LEU A 368 -11.54 14.57 9.47
CA LEU A 368 -12.17 15.01 8.21
C LEU A 368 -13.63 14.52 8.09
N VAL A 369 -14.01 13.42 8.75
CA VAL A 369 -15.36 12.84 8.63
C VAL A 369 -16.00 12.41 9.95
N ALA A 370 -15.39 12.75 11.10
CA ALA A 370 -16.16 12.83 12.35
C ALA A 370 -17.10 14.02 12.20
N GLY A 371 -18.30 13.77 11.65
CA GLY A 371 -19.22 14.79 11.16
C GLY A 371 -19.23 16.02 12.06
N ILE A 372 -18.79 17.16 11.51
CA ILE A 372 -19.04 18.45 12.15
C ILE A 372 -20.57 18.52 12.31
N PRO A 373 -21.12 18.56 13.54
CA PRO A 373 -22.57 18.49 13.78
C PRO A 373 -23.35 19.73 13.30
N GLY A 374 -22.90 20.43 12.24
CA GLY A 374 -23.45 21.68 11.76
C GLY A 374 -23.53 21.85 10.24
N VAL A 375 -22.91 20.98 9.42
CA VAL A 375 -22.97 21.17 7.95
C VAL A 375 -24.30 20.69 7.36
N ALA A 376 -24.93 19.68 7.96
CA ALA A 376 -26.31 19.32 7.62
C ALA A 376 -27.33 20.43 7.94
N ALA A 377 -26.99 21.36 8.85
CA ALA A 377 -27.86 22.49 9.22
C ALA A 377 -27.69 23.71 8.29
N LEU A 378 -26.58 23.82 7.54
CA LEU A 378 -26.34 24.95 6.63
C LEU A 378 -27.06 24.79 5.28
N GLY A 379 -27.50 23.58 4.93
CA GLY A 379 -28.37 23.31 3.78
C GLY A 379 -29.86 23.58 4.01
N GLN A 380 -30.25 24.05 5.21
CA GLN A 380 -31.65 24.34 5.58
C GLN A 380 -31.94 25.83 5.77
N LEU A 381 -31.16 26.74 5.17
CA LEU A 381 -31.56 28.14 5.11
C LEU A 381 -32.64 28.30 4.02
N PRO A 382 -33.85 28.77 4.36
CA PRO A 382 -34.90 28.99 3.39
C PRO A 382 -34.46 30.07 2.38
N ALA A 383 -34.88 29.86 1.13
CA ALA A 383 -34.51 30.61 -0.08
C ALA A 383 -34.68 32.14 0.02
#